data_AF-A0A183Q4I6-F1
#
_entry.id   AF-A0A183Q4I6-F1
#
_cell.length_a   1.000
_cell.length_b   1.000
_cell.length_c   1.000
_cell.angle_alpha   90.00
_cell.angle_beta   90.00
_cell.angle_gamma   90.00
#
_symmetry.space_group_name_H-M   'P 1'
#
loop_
_entity.id
_entity.type
_entity.pdbx_description
1 polymer ?
#
loop_
_entity_poly.entity_id
_entity_poly.type
_entity_poly.pdbx_seq_one_letter_code
_entity_poly.pdbx_strand_id
1 'polypeptide(L)'
;QYLFTLDFETIEDYLIGLRWIAKQLEAIHLNKSSRQKQIHLSFYLSAAVSDYYLNREYRPEHKIQTKSMLSTTSKSSDDYLDKSLSRIEDLHLSLQPVPKVMKLLTTLWSPSSYVISFKVS
;
A
#
# COMPACT_ATOMS: atom_id res chain seq x y z
N GLN A 1 -24.62 -17.44 -11.17
CA GLN A 1 -23.86 -16.83 -10.07
C GLN A 1 -22.95 -15.79 -10.70
N TYR A 2 -23.17 -14.49 -10.42
CA TYR A 2 -22.35 -13.42 -11.01
C TYR A 2 -21.27 -13.05 -9.99
N LEU A 3 -20.07 -13.55 -10.18
CA LEU A 3 -18.89 -13.24 -9.38
C LEU A 3 -17.79 -12.79 -10.34
N PHE A 4 -17.14 -11.68 -10.00
CA PHE A 4 -15.99 -11.17 -10.74
C PHE A 4 -14.85 -10.97 -9.75
N THR A 5 -13.73 -11.63 -10.01
CA THR A 5 -12.54 -11.60 -9.16
C THR A 5 -11.47 -10.75 -9.82
N LEU A 6 -10.80 -9.92 -9.03
CA LEU A 6 -9.70 -9.07 -9.47
C LEU A 6 -8.54 -9.29 -8.50
N ASP A 7 -7.41 -9.70 -9.05
CA ASP A 7 -6.19 -9.87 -8.28
C ASP A 7 -5.44 -8.54 -8.19
N PHE A 8 -4.83 -8.30 -7.04
CA PHE A 8 -3.94 -7.16 -6.80
C PHE A 8 -2.80 -7.62 -5.90
N GLU A 9 -1.61 -7.07 -6.10
CA GLU A 9 -0.43 -7.41 -5.30
C GLU A 9 0.13 -6.19 -4.58
N THR A 10 0.17 -5.04 -5.27
CA THR A 10 0.74 -3.81 -4.72
C THR A 10 -0.34 -2.85 -4.20
N ILE A 11 0.09 -1.88 -3.38
CA ILE A 11 -0.78 -0.79 -2.93
C ILE A 11 -1.23 0.07 -4.12
N GLU A 12 -0.37 0.27 -5.10
CA GLU A 12 -0.68 0.99 -6.33
C GLU A 12 -1.80 0.30 -7.12
N ASP A 13 -1.71 -1.03 -7.30
CA ASP A 13 -2.75 -1.82 -7.98
C ASP A 13 -4.09 -1.70 -7.27
N TYR A 14 -4.08 -1.85 -5.94
CA TYR A 14 -5.27 -1.74 -5.12
C TYR A 14 -5.94 -0.35 -5.26
N LEU A 15 -5.17 0.74 -5.15
CA LEU A 15 -5.71 2.09 -5.20
C LEU A 15 -6.26 2.45 -6.59
N ILE A 16 -5.56 2.05 -7.66
CA ILE A 16 -6.01 2.26 -9.04
C ILE A 16 -7.26 1.43 -9.32
N GLY A 17 -7.26 0.15 -8.94
CA GLY A 17 -8.38 -0.76 -9.09
C GLY A 17 -9.62 -0.27 -8.37
N LEU A 18 -9.49 0.09 -7.08
CA LEU A 18 -10.58 0.64 -6.27
C LEU A 18 -11.19 1.89 -6.91
N ARG A 19 -10.35 2.84 -7.36
CA ARG A 19 -10.82 4.06 -8.02
C ARG A 19 -11.57 3.75 -9.31
N TRP A 20 -11.05 2.83 -10.13
CA TRP A 20 -11.65 2.49 -11.41
C TRP A 20 -13.01 1.82 -11.21
N ILE A 21 -13.07 0.80 -10.35
CA ILE A 21 -14.32 0.09 -10.01
C ILE A 21 -15.35 1.07 -9.46
N ALA A 22 -14.95 1.94 -8.53
CA ALA A 22 -15.87 2.91 -7.93
C ALA A 22 -16.53 3.82 -8.97
N LYS A 23 -15.74 4.38 -9.88
CA LYS A 23 -16.26 5.22 -10.96
C LYS A 23 -17.14 4.46 -11.95
N GLN A 24 -16.79 3.21 -12.28
CA GLN A 24 -17.60 2.40 -13.18
C GLN A 24 -18.95 2.04 -12.55
N LEU A 25 -18.96 1.65 -11.27
CA LEU A 25 -20.20 1.34 -10.55
C LEU A 25 -21.10 2.57 -10.44
N GLU A 26 -20.53 3.75 -10.15
CA GLU A 26 -21.28 5.01 -10.12
C GLU A 26 -21.88 5.35 -11.49
N ALA A 27 -21.10 5.22 -12.57
CA ALA A 27 -21.59 5.47 -13.93
C ALA A 27 -22.73 4.51 -14.30
N ILE A 28 -22.63 3.24 -13.93
CA ILE A 28 -23.70 2.25 -14.13
C ILE A 28 -24.94 2.63 -13.33
N HIS A 29 -24.79 3.12 -12.10
CA HIS A 29 -25.89 3.58 -11.27
C HIS A 29 -26.61 4.79 -11.91
N LEU A 30 -25.86 5.79 -12.39
CA LEU A 30 -26.42 7.00 -13.00
C LEU A 30 -27.07 6.76 -14.36
N ASN A 31 -26.54 5.84 -15.17
CA ASN A 31 -27.04 5.56 -16.52
C ASN A 31 -28.34 4.72 -16.54
N LYS A 32 -28.92 4.39 -15.38
CA LYS A 32 -30.15 3.61 -15.32
C LYS A 32 -31.38 4.41 -15.67
N SER A 33 -32.12 3.90 -16.64
CA SER A 33 -33.40 4.46 -17.05
C SER A 33 -34.49 4.22 -15.99
N SER A 34 -35.37 5.20 -15.80
CA SER A 34 -36.37 5.32 -14.71
C SER A 34 -37.36 4.15 -14.56
N ARG A 35 -37.34 3.15 -15.47
CA ARG A 35 -38.19 1.95 -15.39
C ARG A 35 -37.51 0.74 -14.76
N GLN A 36 -36.22 0.83 -14.40
CA GLN A 36 -35.48 -0.28 -13.81
C GLN A 36 -35.48 -0.22 -12.28
N LYS A 37 -35.44 -1.41 -11.66
CA LYS A 37 -35.30 -1.60 -10.21
C LYS A 37 -34.04 -0.89 -9.69
N GLN A 38 -34.17 -0.19 -8.55
CA GLN A 38 -33.09 0.54 -7.90
C GLN A 38 -31.92 -0.40 -7.57
N ILE A 39 -30.69 0.01 -7.92
CA ILE A 39 -29.47 -0.67 -7.50
C ILE A 39 -28.90 0.06 -6.30
N HIS A 40 -28.65 -0.67 -5.23
CA HIS A 40 -27.86 -0.21 -4.10
C HIS A 40 -26.40 -0.63 -4.31
N LEU A 41 -25.49 0.34 -4.27
CA LEU A 41 -24.06 0.10 -4.32
C LEU A 41 -23.50 0.03 -2.91
N SER A 42 -22.60 -0.91 -2.64
CA SER A 42 -21.92 -0.98 -1.36
C SER A 42 -20.47 -1.40 -1.52
N PHE A 43 -19.57 -0.74 -0.79
CA PHE A 43 -18.15 -1.09 -0.69
C PHE A 43 -17.86 -1.68 0.69
N TYR A 44 -17.42 -2.93 0.71
CA TYR A 44 -16.96 -3.62 1.91
C TYR A 44 -15.42 -3.66 1.89
N LEU A 45 -14.79 -2.66 2.51
CA LEU A 45 -13.35 -2.45 2.47
C LEU A 45 -12.66 -3.16 3.64
N SER A 46 -12.51 -4.48 3.50
CA SER A 46 -11.87 -5.35 4.50
C SER A 46 -10.39 -5.65 4.22
N ALA A 47 -9.82 -5.11 3.14
CA ALA A 47 -8.42 -5.33 2.81
C ALA A 47 -7.50 -4.66 3.85
N ALA A 48 -6.41 -5.33 4.22
CA ALA A 48 -5.33 -4.74 5.00
C ALA A 48 -4.46 -3.89 4.07
N VAL A 49 -4.81 -2.61 3.95
CA VAL A 49 -4.16 -1.65 3.05
C VAL A 49 -2.94 -1.05 3.75
N SER A 50 -1.78 -1.02 3.10
CA SER A 50 -0.56 -0.42 3.66
C SER A 50 -0.75 1.07 3.97
N ASP A 51 -0.32 1.51 5.16
CA ASP A 51 -0.34 2.92 5.56
C ASP A 51 0.80 3.74 4.95
N TYR A 52 1.89 3.06 4.56
CA TYR A 52 3.09 3.68 4.01
C TYR A 52 3.55 2.93 2.74
N TYR A 53 4.20 3.65 1.84
CA TYR A 53 4.73 3.11 0.59
C TYR A 53 6.09 3.73 0.25
N LEU A 54 6.82 3.07 -0.65
CA LEU A 54 8.09 3.57 -1.19
C LEU A 54 7.85 4.15 -2.59
N ASN A 55 8.16 5.44 -2.77
CA ASN A 55 8.09 6.09 -4.08
C ASN A 55 8.94 5.33 -5.10
N ARG A 56 8.44 5.26 -6.33
CA ARG A 56 9.10 4.54 -7.43
C ARG A 56 10.52 5.04 -7.69
N GLU A 57 10.75 6.35 -7.55
CA GLU A 57 12.07 6.99 -7.70
C GLU A 57 13.10 6.54 -6.66
N TYR A 58 12.66 6.06 -5.49
CA TYR A 58 13.52 5.61 -4.40
C TYR A 58 13.52 4.08 -4.25
N ARG A 59 12.92 3.34 -5.20
CA ARG A 59 12.84 1.88 -5.16
C ARG A 59 14.15 1.29 -5.71
N PRO A 60 14.97 0.62 -4.89
CA PRO A 60 16.20 0.00 -5.39
C PRO A 60 15.86 -1.17 -6.32
N GLU A 61 16.55 -1.26 -7.45
CA GLU A 61 16.36 -2.35 -8.43
C GLU A 61 16.97 -3.68 -7.95
N HIS A 62 17.88 -3.61 -6.99
CA HIS A 62 18.58 -4.75 -6.42
C HIS A 62 18.34 -4.86 -4.93
N LYS A 63 18.57 -6.05 -4.39
CA LYS A 63 18.50 -6.32 -2.96
C LYS A 63 19.39 -5.32 -2.20
N ILE A 64 18.82 -4.67 -1.19
CA ILE A 64 19.57 -3.77 -0.30
C ILE A 64 20.64 -4.57 0.44
N GLN A 65 21.89 -4.12 0.37
CA GLN A 65 23.03 -4.78 1.01
C GLN A 65 23.44 -4.04 2.28
N THR A 66 23.74 -4.79 3.34
CA THR A 66 24.29 -4.25 4.58
C THR A 66 25.77 -3.96 4.40
N LYS A 67 26.22 -2.74 4.73
CA LYS A 67 27.64 -2.42 4.81
C LYS A 67 28.18 -2.90 6.15
N SER A 68 28.87 -4.04 6.15
CA SER A 68 29.68 -4.45 7.31
C SER A 68 31.01 -3.71 7.25
N MET A 69 31.19 -2.70 8.10
CA MET A 69 32.47 -2.01 8.28
C MET A 69 33.42 -2.89 9.10
N LEU A 70 34.06 -3.87 8.46
CA LEU A 70 35.34 -4.35 8.98
C LEU A 70 36.42 -3.39 8.50
N SER A 71 36.69 -2.35 9.30
CA SER A 71 37.84 -1.49 9.08
C SER A 71 39.10 -2.32 9.28
N THR A 72 39.68 -2.83 8.20
CA THR A 72 41.08 -3.28 8.15
C THR A 72 42.00 -2.07 8.21
N THR A 73 41.97 -1.34 9.34
CA THR A 73 43.15 -0.60 9.78
C THR A 73 44.10 -1.63 10.38
N SER A 74 44.98 -2.15 9.54
CA SER A 74 46.23 -2.78 9.96
C SER A 74 47.08 -1.75 10.71
N LYS A 75 46.79 -1.60 12.01
CA LYS A 75 47.75 -1.16 13.02
C LYS A 75 47.71 -2.18 14.16
N SER A 76 48.78 -2.96 14.19
CA SER A 76 49.31 -3.75 15.29
C SER A 76 48.97 -3.23 16.70
N SER A 77 48.37 -4.08 17.53
CA SER A 77 48.75 -4.33 18.93
C SER A 77 47.70 -5.22 19.61
N ASP A 78 48.20 -6.25 20.27
CA ASP A 78 47.47 -7.30 20.99
C ASP A 78 46.42 -6.78 21.97
N ASP A 79 45.16 -7.21 21.82
CA ASP A 79 44.21 -7.45 22.92
C ASP A 79 43.06 -8.33 22.41
N TYR A 80 43.01 -9.58 22.86
CA TYR A 80 42.05 -10.60 22.43
C TYR A 80 40.86 -10.67 23.40
N LEU A 81 39.99 -9.66 23.38
CA LEU A 81 38.63 -9.81 23.91
C LEU A 81 37.66 -8.83 23.25
N ASP A 82 36.60 -9.39 22.66
CA ASP A 82 35.31 -8.71 22.44
C ASP A 82 35.19 -7.65 21.32
N LYS A 83 35.94 -7.78 20.22
CA LYS A 83 35.84 -6.83 19.08
C LYS A 83 35.12 -7.36 17.83
N SER A 84 34.73 -8.64 17.80
CA SER A 84 33.99 -9.24 16.67
C SER A 84 32.51 -8.86 16.62
N LEU A 85 32.01 -8.10 17.61
CA LEU A 85 30.66 -7.52 17.63
C LEU A 85 30.64 -6.08 17.08
N SER A 86 31.68 -5.66 16.33
CA SER A 86 31.77 -4.31 15.77
C SER A 86 30.74 -4.07 14.66
N ARG A 87 29.55 -3.67 15.11
CA ARG A 87 28.51 -2.83 14.47
C ARG A 87 28.11 -3.24 13.05
N ILE A 88 27.10 -4.11 12.99
CA ILE A 88 26.16 -4.11 11.86
C ILE A 88 25.51 -2.73 11.84
N GLU A 89 25.66 -1.98 10.74
CA GLU A 89 24.94 -0.71 10.56
C GLU A 89 23.43 -0.98 10.44
N ASP A 90 22.62 -0.19 11.14
CA ASP A 90 21.17 -0.30 11.09
C ASP A 90 20.63 -0.02 9.68
N LEU A 91 19.65 -0.82 9.25
CA LEU A 91 18.93 -0.56 8.01
C LEU A 91 17.85 0.50 8.25
N HIS A 92 18.12 1.74 7.82
CA HIS A 92 17.15 2.82 7.86
C HIS A 92 16.32 2.88 6.59
N LEU A 93 14.99 2.71 6.71
CA LEU A 93 14.04 2.80 5.60
C LEU A 93 13.12 4.02 5.78
N SER A 94 13.14 4.94 4.82
CA SER A 94 12.24 6.10 4.79
C SER A 94 11.05 5.84 3.87
N LEU A 95 9.86 5.76 4.45
CA LEU A 95 8.61 5.56 3.70
C LEU A 95 7.75 6.82 3.66
N GLN A 96 6.87 6.91 2.67
CA GLN A 96 5.90 7.98 2.52
C GLN A 96 4.50 7.51 2.93
N PRO A 97 3.66 8.35 3.56
CA PRO A 97 2.31 7.98 3.93
C PRO A 97 1.42 7.81 2.69
N VAL A 98 0.58 6.79 2.68
CA VAL A 98 -0.39 6.56 1.60
C VAL A 98 -1.50 7.61 1.67
N PRO A 99 -1.92 8.20 0.53
CA PRO A 99 -3.02 9.15 0.50
C PRO A 99 -4.32 8.56 1.05
N LYS A 100 -5.03 9.33 1.90
CA LYS A 100 -6.32 8.91 2.45
C LYS A 100 -7.43 9.00 1.40
N VAL A 101 -7.68 7.89 0.69
CA VAL A 101 -8.64 7.83 -0.42
C VAL A 101 -10.09 7.65 0.01
N MET A 102 -10.37 7.32 1.27
CA MET A 102 -11.72 7.09 1.78
C MET A 102 -12.68 8.25 1.53
N LYS A 103 -12.21 9.48 1.77
CA LYS A 103 -13.02 10.68 1.52
C LYS A 103 -13.34 10.81 0.03
N LEU A 104 -12.34 10.59 -0.84
CA LEU A 104 -12.52 10.64 -2.29
C LEU A 104 -13.52 9.59 -2.78
N LEU A 105 -13.50 8.39 -2.20
CA LEU A 105 -14.46 7.33 -2.53
C LEU A 105 -15.90 7.80 -2.27
N THR A 106 -16.15 8.37 -1.08
CA THR A 106 -17.49 8.82 -0.65
C THR A 106 -17.97 10.11 -1.29
N THR A 107 -17.06 10.99 -1.74
CA THR A 107 -17.45 12.33 -2.24
C THR A 107 -17.35 12.46 -3.75
N LEU A 108 -16.43 11.73 -4.39
CA LEU A 108 -16.10 11.95 -5.81
C LEU A 108 -16.17 10.69 -6.66
N TRP A 109 -15.81 9.52 -6.14
CA TRP A 109 -15.71 8.32 -6.98
C TRP A 109 -17.03 7.55 -7.04
N SER A 110 -17.72 7.38 -5.91
CA SER A 110 -19.06 6.79 -5.87
C SER A 110 -19.89 7.37 -4.71
N PRO A 111 -20.39 8.61 -4.85
CA PRO A 111 -21.19 9.26 -3.81
C PRO A 111 -22.54 8.56 -3.54
N SER A 112 -23.03 7.76 -4.49
CA SER A 112 -24.30 7.03 -4.34
C SER A 112 -24.15 5.71 -3.59
N SER A 113 -22.93 5.36 -3.16
CA SER A 113 -22.64 4.08 -2.52
C SER A 113 -22.61 4.14 -0.99
N TYR A 114 -22.99 3.03 -0.35
CA TYR A 114 -22.77 2.81 1.07
C TYR A 114 -21.37 2.24 1.31
N VAL A 115 -20.55 2.91 2.13
CA VAL A 115 -19.16 2.50 2.35
C VAL A 115 -18.98 1.98 3.77
N ILE A 116 -18.45 0.76 3.88
CA ILE A 116 -18.12 0.08 5.12
C ILE A 116 -16.61 -0.15 5.14
N SER A 117 -15.92 0.44 6.11
CA SER A 117 -14.49 0.24 6.33
C SER A 117 -14.22 -0.49 7.63
N PHE A 118 -13.24 -1.38 7.62
CA PHE A 118 -12.79 -2.09 8.81
C PHE A 118 -11.54 -1.41 9.38
N LYS A 119 -11.49 -1.32 10.71
CA LYS A 119 -10.30 -0.90 11.44
C LYS A 119 -9.82 -2.09 12.26
N VAL A 120 -8.62 -2.55 11.98
CA VAL A 120 -7.94 -3.56 12.82
C VAL A 120 -7.32 -2.80 13.99
N SER A 121 -7.69 -3.20 15.21
CA SER A 121 -7.22 -2.58 16.47
C SER A 121 -6.32 -3.56 17.22
#